data_AF-X1IFA6-F1
#
_entry.id   AF-X1IFA6-F1
#
_cell.length_a   1.000
_cell.length_b   1.000
_cell.length_c   1.000
_cell.angle_alpha   90.00
_cell.angle_beta   90.00
_cell.angle_gamma   90.00
#
_symmetry.space_group_name_H-M   'P 1'
#
loop_
_entity.id
_entity.type
_entity.pdbx_description
1 polymer ?
#
loop_
_entity_poly.entity_id
_entity_poly.type
_entity_poly.pdbx_seq_one_letter_code
_entity_poly.pdbx_strand_id
1 'polypeptide(L)' 'MPTMAEGLTPQSSDAQIKAAISATIALLVREGREQDQAIAIAYSQARKATGKELAPRGGAG' A
#
# COMPACT_ATOMS: atom_id res chain seq x y z
N MET A 1 -5.90 1.33 -13.79
CA MET A 1 -6.72 0.25 -13.18
C MET A 1 -6.74 0.48 -11.67
N PRO A 2 -7.80 0.06 -10.94
CA PRO A 2 -7.78 0.15 -9.47
C PRO A 2 -6.64 -0.71 -8.91
N THR A 3 -5.93 -0.21 -7.89
CA THR A 3 -4.86 -0.96 -7.26
C THR A 3 -5.40 -1.95 -6.23
N MET A 4 -4.60 -2.93 -5.84
CA MET A 4 -4.97 -3.86 -4.78
C MET A 4 -5.13 -3.15 -3.42
N ALA A 5 -4.36 -2.08 -3.17
CA ALA A 5 -4.45 -1.30 -1.94
C ALA A 5 -5.78 -0.51 -1.83
N GLU A 6 -6.35 -0.08 -2.96
CA GLU A 6 -7.67 0.58 -2.99
C GLU A 6 -8.83 -0.39 -2.71
N GLY A 7 -8.62 -1.70 -2.94
CA GLY A 7 -9.60 -2.75 -2.66
C GLY A 7 -9.60 -3.27 -1.22
N LEU A 8 -8.75 -2.73 -0.34
CA LEU A 8 -8.71 -3.11 1.07
C LEU A 8 -9.95 -2.61 1.82
N THR A 9 -10.19 -3.23 2.97
CA THR A 9 -11.28 -2.87 3.88
C THR A 9 -10.79 -2.81 5.32
N PRO A 10 -11.52 -2.19 6.25
CA PRO A 10 -11.16 -2.19 7.67
C PRO A 10 -10.99 -3.60 8.28
N GLN A 11 -11.70 -4.59 7.74
CA GLN A 11 -11.66 -5.99 8.15
C GLN A 11 -10.49 -6.78 7.53
N SER A 12 -9.73 -6.17 6.62
CA SER A 12 -8.59 -6.83 5.99
C SER A 12 -7.52 -7.18 7.03
N SER A 13 -7.06 -8.42 7.00
CA SER A 13 -5.98 -8.90 7.85
C SER A 13 -4.65 -8.24 7.48
N ASP A 14 -3.71 -8.22 8.42
CA ASP A 14 -2.38 -7.64 8.17
C ASP A 14 -1.63 -8.32 7.03
N ALA A 15 -1.86 -9.63 6.81
CA ALA A 15 -1.30 -10.36 5.68
C ALA A 15 -1.90 -9.87 4.35
N GLN A 16 -3.22 -9.66 4.27
CA GLN A 16 -3.88 -9.11 3.09
C GLN A 16 -3.41 -7.69 2.80
N ILE A 17 -3.26 -6.85 3.84
CA ILE A 17 -2.77 -5.48 3.72
C ILE A 17 -1.35 -5.46 3.16
N LYS A 18 -0.44 -6.26 3.72
CA LYS A 18 0.96 -6.35 3.24
C LYS A 18 1.02 -6.84 1.80
N ALA A 19 0.24 -7.87 1.45
CA ALA A 19 0.19 -8.38 0.08
C ALA A 19 -0.33 -7.33 -0.91
N ALA A 20 -1.39 -6.61 -0.56
CA ALA A 20 -1.98 -5.56 -1.39
C ALA A 20 -1.03 -4.37 -1.59
N ILE A 21 -0.31 -3.96 -0.54
CA ILE A 21 0.72 -2.92 -0.63
C ILE A 21 1.83 -3.36 -1.58
N SER A 22 2.40 -4.56 -1.42
CA SER A 22 3.46 -5.07 -2.28
C SER A 22 3.04 -5.18 -3.75
N ALA A 23 1.83 -5.70 -4.01
CA ALA A 23 1.28 -5.79 -5.37
C ALA A 23 1.08 -4.41 -6.00
N THR A 24 0.62 -3.44 -5.21
CA THR A 24 0.43 -2.06 -5.67
C THR A 24 1.76 -1.37 -5.98
N ILE A 25 2.78 -1.57 -5.15
CA ILE A 25 4.14 -1.05 -5.42
C ILE A 25 4.66 -1.61 -6.74
N ALA A 26 4.58 -2.93 -6.92
CA ALA A 26 5.05 -3.60 -8.13
C ALA A 26 4.33 -3.09 -9.40
N LEU A 27 3.02 -2.85 -9.31
CA LEU A 27 2.25 -2.26 -10.41
C LEU A 27 2.73 -0.85 -10.73
N LEU A 28 2.85 0.03 -9.74
CA LEU A 28 3.24 1.43 -9.95
C LEU A 28 4.67 1.56 -10.48
N VAL A 29 5.59 0.74 -9.99
CA VAL A 29 6.97 0.68 -10.52
C VAL A 29 6.97 0.22 -11.97
N ARG A 30 6.17 -0.80 -12.32
CA ARG A 30 6.00 -1.24 -13.71
C ARG A 30 5.38 -0.16 -14.60
N GLU A 31 4.53 0.71 -14.04
CA GLU A 31 3.96 1.88 -14.73
C GLU A 31 4.94 3.07 -14.81
N GLY A 32 6.19 2.90 -14.36
CA GLY A 32 7.25 3.91 -14.46
C GLY A 32 7.28 4.91 -13.31
N ARG A 33 6.65 4.61 -12.17
CA ARG A 33 6.84 5.40 -10.94
C ARG A 33 8.14 5.02 -10.26
N GLU A 34 8.79 6.02 -9.66
CA GLU A 34 9.91 5.79 -8.76
C GLU A 34 9.49 4.93 -7.57
N GLN A 35 10.40 4.09 -7.08
CA GLN A 35 10.10 3.11 -6.03
C GLN A 35 9.57 3.79 -4.75
N ASP A 36 10.18 4.89 -4.32
CA ASP A 36 9.75 5.63 -3.14
C ASP A 36 8.35 6.25 -3.33
N GLN A 37 8.06 6.75 -4.53
CA GLN A 37 6.75 7.27 -4.87
C GLN A 37 5.69 6.16 -4.86
N ALA A 38 6.02 4.99 -5.43
CA ALA A 38 5.15 3.83 -5.44
C ALA A 38 4.83 3.33 -4.02
N ILE A 39 5.84 3.31 -3.13
CA ILE A 39 5.68 2.99 -1.71
C ILE A 39 4.74 4.00 -1.04
N ALA A 40 5.01 5.30 -1.19
CA ALA A 40 4.20 6.34 -0.56
C ALA A 40 2.72 6.25 -0.98
N ILE A 41 2.47 6.02 -2.29
CA ILE A 41 1.11 5.87 -2.82
C ILE A 41 0.44 4.61 -2.27
N ALA A 42 1.11 3.46 -2.29
CA ALA A 42 0.54 2.19 -1.84
C ALA A 42 0.15 2.24 -0.35
N TYR A 43 1.01 2.80 0.51
CA TYR A 43 0.70 3.00 1.93
C TYR A 43 -0.41 4.04 2.14
N SER A 44 -0.45 5.11 1.35
CA SER A 44 -1.53 6.10 1.42
C SER A 44 -2.89 5.48 1.06
N GLN A 45 -2.95 4.68 -0.01
CA GLN A 45 -4.17 3.98 -0.43
C GLN A 45 -4.61 2.98 0.62
N ALA A 46 -3.69 2.16 1.14
CA ALA A 46 -4.00 1.18 2.17
C ALA A 46 -4.48 1.84 3.48
N ARG A 47 -3.89 2.96 3.91
CA ARG A 47 -4.36 3.73 5.08
C ARG A 47 -5.79 4.24 4.88
N LYS A 48 -6.05 4.82 3.71
CA LYS A 48 -7.39 5.34 3.37
C LYS A 48 -8.45 4.23 3.36
N ALA A 49 -8.12 3.07 2.84
CA ALA A 49 -9.05 1.95 2.68
C ALA A 49 -9.30 1.18 3.99
N THR A 50 -8.28 1.05 4.84
CA THR A 50 -8.37 0.26 6.08
C THR A 50 -8.67 1.09 7.33
N GLY A 51 -8.39 2.40 7.29
CA GLY A 51 -8.40 3.27 8.47
C GLY A 51 -7.28 2.97 9.48
N LYS A 52 -6.35 2.06 9.17
CA LYS A 52 -5.25 1.68 10.06
C LYS A 52 -4.06 2.61 9.87
N GLU A 53 -3.32 2.87 10.94
CA GLU A 53 -2.00 3.51 10.86
C GLU A 53 -0.99 2.51 10.28
N LEU A 54 -0.61 2.73 9.02
CA LEU A 54 0.37 1.91 8.30
C LEU A 54 1.58 2.77 7.98
N ALA A 55 2.76 2.36 8.45
CA ALA A 55 4.02 2.99 8.13
C ALA A 55 4.86 2.06 7.23
N PRO A 56 5.52 2.59 6.18
CA PRO A 56 6.59 1.85 5.53
C PRO A 56 7.66 1.58 6.59
N ARG A 57 7.99 0.30 6.82
CA ARG A 57 9.00 -0.10 7.83
C ARG A 57 10.27 0.73 7.65
N GLY A 58 10.57 1.58 8.63
CA GLY A 58 11.66 2.56 8.60
C GLY A 58 11.48 3.73 9.56
N GLY A 59 10.25 4.04 9.99
CA GLY A 59 9.99 5.01 11.06
C GLY A 59 9.93 4.36 12.44
N ALA A 60 11.08 3.89 12.94
CA ALA A 60 11.25 3.72 14.38
C ALA A 60 11.35 5.13 14.97
N GLY A 61 10.41 5.46 15.87
CA GLY A 61 10.73 6.40 16.94
C GLY A 61 11.70 5.77 17.91
#